data_AF-A0A534RK11-F1
#
_entry.id   AF-A0A534RK11-F1
#
_cell.length_a   1.000
_cell.length_b   1.000
_cell.length_c   1.000
_cell.angle_alpha   90.00
_cell.angle_beta   90.00
_cell.angle_gamma   90.00
#
_symmetry.space_group_name_H-M   'P 1'
#
loop_
_entity.id
_entity.type
_entity.pdbx_description
1 polymer ?
#
loop_
_entity_poly.entity_id
_entity_poly.type
_entity_poly.pdbx_seq_one_letter_code
_entity_poly.pdbx_strand_id
1 'polypeptide(L)'
;MRKRTTKLARPNRFWPGLLLVATLIGTSAADPLDHFKCYKLKQNTVTFTPQQVTLVDQFDTEHPTVQTPFRFCNPVDKDGGGILDPTAHLNCYTIFDQGGPPFRHRKVTVSNQFGEQKLTLVRPESLCVPAEKDGVASALAIDHFKCYQVERTIGTPPFKFRTVVLQDQFES
;
A
#
# COMPACT_ATOMS: atom_id res chain seq x y z
N MET A 1 0.96 -56.98 62.16
CA MET A 1 1.07 -57.53 60.78
C MET A 1 -0.01 -56.91 59.90
N ARG A 2 0.33 -56.60 58.64
CA ARG A 2 -0.54 -56.28 57.48
C ARG A 2 -0.92 -54.82 57.21
N LYS A 3 -0.43 -54.39 56.04
CA LYS A 3 -0.88 -53.35 55.09
C LYS A 3 -2.41 -53.17 55.03
N ARG A 4 -2.85 -51.95 54.70
CA ARG A 4 -4.02 -51.65 53.82
C ARG A 4 -4.00 -50.16 53.45
N THR A 5 -3.56 -49.81 52.23
CA THR A 5 -4.41 -49.43 51.08
C THR A 5 -5.55 -48.47 51.42
N THR A 6 -5.33 -47.18 51.17
CA THR A 6 -6.34 -46.12 51.13
C THR A 6 -6.94 -46.03 49.73
N LYS A 7 -8.26 -46.23 49.67
CA LYS A 7 -9.11 -46.06 48.49
C LYS A 7 -9.19 -44.60 48.06
N LEU A 8 -9.23 -44.40 46.74
CA LEU A 8 -9.66 -43.18 46.05
C LEU A 8 -10.97 -42.63 46.64
N ALA A 9 -10.95 -41.35 46.99
CA ALA A 9 -12.13 -40.52 47.11
C ALA A 9 -12.09 -39.49 45.97
N ARG A 10 -13.06 -39.56 45.05
CA ARG A 10 -13.41 -38.44 44.17
C ARG A 10 -14.11 -37.39 45.02
N PRO A 11 -13.81 -36.11 44.79
CA PRO A 11 -14.85 -35.10 44.90
C PRO A 11 -15.01 -34.37 43.56
N ASN A 12 -16.23 -34.48 43.05
CA ASN A 12 -16.80 -33.54 42.11
C ASN A 12 -16.72 -32.14 42.74
N ARG A 13 -16.02 -31.20 42.09
CA ARG A 13 -16.14 -29.78 42.38
C ARG A 13 -16.28 -29.02 41.07
N PHE A 14 -17.51 -28.62 40.81
CA PHE A 14 -17.89 -27.58 39.88
C PHE A 14 -17.12 -26.30 40.21
N TRP A 15 -16.34 -25.80 39.25
CA TRP A 15 -15.85 -24.43 39.24
C TRP A 15 -16.56 -23.68 38.10
N PRO A 16 -17.37 -22.65 38.39
CA PRO A 16 -17.84 -21.73 37.38
C PRO A 16 -16.76 -20.68 37.13
N GLY A 17 -16.46 -20.42 35.86
CA GLY A 17 -15.71 -19.25 35.44
C GLY A 17 -14.29 -19.53 34.98
N LEU A 18 -14.07 -19.50 33.66
CA LEU A 18 -13.47 -18.36 32.97
C LEU A 18 -13.45 -18.68 31.46
N LEU A 19 -14.41 -18.15 30.69
CA LEU A 19 -14.26 -18.06 29.24
C LEU A 19 -13.41 -16.81 28.97
N LEU A 20 -12.09 -16.98 28.92
CA LEU A 20 -11.22 -16.03 28.25
C LEU A 20 -11.20 -16.39 26.77
N VAL A 21 -12.19 -15.89 26.02
CA VAL A 21 -12.00 -15.70 24.59
C VAL A 21 -11.21 -14.40 24.46
N ALA A 22 -9.88 -14.50 24.53
CA ALA A 22 -9.04 -13.43 24.04
C ALA A 22 -9.16 -13.45 22.52
N THR A 23 -10.16 -12.75 21.97
CA THR A 23 -10.06 -12.28 20.59
C THR A 23 -8.91 -11.28 20.58
N LEU A 24 -7.72 -11.75 20.20
CA LEU A 24 -6.73 -10.90 19.60
C LEU A 24 -7.38 -10.36 18.33
N ILE A 25 -8.04 -9.22 18.43
CA ILE A 25 -8.26 -8.37 17.26
C ILE A 25 -6.84 -7.92 16.91
N GLY A 26 -6.18 -8.69 16.05
CA GLY A 26 -4.96 -8.28 15.39
C GLY A 26 -5.27 -6.98 14.70
N THR A 27 -4.94 -5.88 15.35
CA THR A 27 -4.88 -4.59 14.68
C THR A 27 -3.66 -4.75 13.80
N SER A 28 -3.88 -5.10 12.52
CA SER A 28 -2.88 -4.89 11.50
C SER A 28 -2.61 -3.39 11.49
N ALA A 29 -1.66 -2.98 12.32
CA ALA A 29 -0.92 -1.76 12.05
C ALA A 29 -0.25 -2.08 10.72
N ALA A 30 -0.79 -1.53 9.63
CA ALA A 30 -0.09 -1.55 8.36
C ALA A 30 1.34 -1.13 8.65
N ASP A 31 2.31 -1.97 8.32
CA ASP A 31 3.71 -1.64 8.54
C ASP A 31 3.94 -0.24 7.96
N PRO A 32 4.54 0.68 8.73
CA PRO A 32 4.67 2.05 8.29
C PRO A 32 5.44 2.05 6.95
N LEU A 33 4.80 2.61 5.93
CA LEU A 33 5.34 2.70 4.58
C LEU A 33 6.23 3.94 4.47
N ASP A 34 7.34 3.82 3.75
CA ASP A 34 8.20 4.97 3.43
C ASP A 34 7.48 6.05 2.62
N HIS A 35 8.00 7.27 2.71
CA HIS A 35 7.72 8.28 1.69
C HIS A 35 8.50 7.92 0.42
N PHE A 36 7.89 8.16 -0.74
CA PHE A 36 8.54 7.89 -2.03
C PHE A 36 8.73 9.16 -2.84
N LYS A 37 9.88 9.26 -3.50
CA LYS A 37 10.12 10.23 -4.56
C LYS A 37 10.30 9.49 -5.87
N CYS A 38 9.61 9.96 -6.91
CA CYS A 38 9.54 9.27 -8.20
C CYS A 38 10.25 10.07 -9.29
N TYR A 39 11.16 9.40 -9.99
CA TYR A 39 11.96 9.92 -11.07
C TYR A 39 11.43 9.42 -12.41
N LYS A 40 11.22 10.34 -13.35
CA LYS A 40 10.80 10.00 -14.71
C LYS A 40 11.94 9.29 -15.44
N LEU A 41 11.65 8.12 -16.01
CA LEU A 41 12.61 7.42 -16.85
C LEU A 41 12.79 8.19 -18.17
N LYS A 42 14.04 8.49 -18.53
CA LYS A 42 14.37 8.98 -19.88
C LYS A 42 14.22 7.83 -20.88
N GLN A 43 13.91 8.18 -22.14
CA GLN A 43 13.58 7.28 -23.27
C GLN A 43 13.95 5.82 -23.04
N ASN A 44 12.91 5.00 -22.94
CA ASN A 44 13.02 3.62 -22.56
C ASN A 44 13.50 2.81 -23.77
N THR A 45 14.79 2.47 -23.83
CA THR A 45 15.33 1.50 -24.80
C THR A 45 14.99 0.06 -24.43
N VAL A 46 14.34 -0.14 -23.27
CA VAL A 46 13.86 -1.43 -22.82
C VAL A 46 12.61 -1.81 -23.60
N THR A 47 12.72 -2.88 -24.40
CA THR A 47 11.55 -3.55 -24.98
C THR A 47 10.74 -4.16 -23.83
N PHE A 48 9.53 -3.63 -23.63
CA PHE A 48 8.58 -4.19 -22.67
C PHE A 48 7.50 -4.97 -23.41
N THR A 49 7.33 -6.24 -23.07
CA THR A 49 6.22 -7.06 -23.58
C THR A 49 4.96 -6.72 -22.79
N PRO A 50 3.90 -6.18 -23.43
CA PRO A 50 2.66 -5.87 -22.73
C PRO A 50 2.07 -7.11 -22.05
N GLN A 51 1.53 -6.93 -20.85
CA GLN A 51 0.96 -8.01 -20.05
C GLN A 51 -0.42 -7.62 -19.54
N GLN A 52 -1.39 -8.50 -19.72
CA GLN A 52 -2.69 -8.34 -19.09
C GLN A 52 -2.61 -8.78 -17.63
N VAL A 53 -3.15 -7.98 -16.73
CA VAL A 53 -3.24 -8.28 -15.30
C VAL A 53 -4.67 -8.10 -14.81
N THR A 54 -4.99 -8.67 -13.65
CA THR A 54 -6.26 -8.40 -12.96
C THR A 54 -5.97 -7.48 -11.79
N LEU A 55 -6.61 -6.31 -11.78
CA LEU A 55 -6.55 -5.38 -10.66
C LEU A 55 -7.91 -5.35 -9.97
N VAL A 56 -7.89 -5.38 -8.64
CA VAL A 56 -9.07 -5.27 -7.80
C VAL A 56 -8.80 -4.17 -6.79
N ASP A 57 -9.69 -3.19 -6.72
CA ASP A 57 -9.66 -2.17 -5.68
C ASP A 57 -11.06 -1.95 -5.09
N GLN A 58 -11.22 -0.91 -4.28
CA GLN A 58 -12.49 -0.62 -3.62
C GLN A 58 -13.61 -0.19 -4.57
N PHE A 59 -13.28 0.08 -5.83
CA PHE A 59 -14.20 0.64 -6.80
C PHE A 59 -14.63 -0.39 -7.85
N ASP A 60 -13.68 -1.12 -8.44
CA ASP A 60 -13.92 -2.06 -9.52
C ASP A 60 -12.93 -3.24 -9.52
N THR A 61 -13.28 -4.26 -10.30
CA THR A 61 -12.35 -5.26 -10.84
C THR A 61 -12.14 -4.97 -12.32
N GLU A 62 -10.88 -4.91 -12.77
CA GLU A 62 -10.52 -4.62 -14.16
C GLU A 62 -9.37 -5.49 -14.66
N HIS A 63 -9.24 -5.54 -16.00
CA HIS A 63 -8.23 -6.35 -16.69
C HIS A 63 -7.36 -5.53 -17.65
N PRO A 64 -6.64 -4.50 -17.15
CA PRO A 64 -5.86 -3.62 -18.00
C PRO A 64 -4.62 -4.35 -18.55
N THR A 65 -4.09 -3.78 -19.62
CA THR A 65 -2.76 -4.16 -20.13
C THR A 65 -1.73 -3.21 -19.54
N VAL A 66 -0.77 -3.79 -18.83
CA VAL A 66 0.46 -3.13 -18.39
C VAL A 66 1.36 -2.94 -19.61
N GLN A 67 1.87 -1.72 -19.80
CA GLN A 67 2.81 -1.38 -20.86
C GLN A 67 4.14 -0.92 -20.28
N THR A 68 4.83 0.03 -20.91
CA THR A 68 6.20 0.42 -20.55
C THR A 68 6.29 1.05 -19.15
N PRO A 69 7.39 0.80 -18.42
CA PRO A 69 7.69 1.56 -17.22
C PRO A 69 8.02 3.00 -17.57
N PHE A 70 7.63 3.93 -16.71
CA PHE A 70 7.79 5.36 -16.95
C PHE A 70 8.30 6.15 -15.73
N ARG A 71 8.23 5.57 -14.53
CA ARG A 71 8.80 6.15 -13.30
C ARG A 71 9.43 5.07 -12.45
N PHE A 72 10.54 5.41 -11.82
CA PHE A 72 11.15 4.65 -10.74
C PHE A 72 11.04 5.48 -9.45
N CYS A 73 10.62 4.87 -8.35
CA CYS A 73 10.46 5.56 -7.07
C CYS A 73 11.34 4.91 -6.00
N ASN A 74 12.02 5.74 -5.21
CA ASN A 74 12.85 5.32 -4.10
C ASN A 74 12.34 5.94 -2.79
N PRO A 75 12.73 5.36 -1.64
CA PRO A 75 12.48 5.96 -0.34
C PRO A 75 13.10 7.35 -0.25
N VAL A 76 12.41 8.27 0.41
CA VAL A 76 12.86 9.65 0.60
C VAL A 76 12.60 10.07 2.04
N ASP A 77 13.59 10.73 2.65
CA ASP A 77 13.38 11.42 3.92
C ASP A 77 12.59 12.71 3.63
N LYS A 78 11.44 12.85 4.28
CA LYS A 78 10.65 14.09 4.28
C LYS A 78 10.80 14.79 5.63
N ASP A 79 11.33 16.01 5.59
CA ASP A 79 11.46 16.92 6.73
C ASP A 79 12.29 16.35 7.91
N GLY A 80 13.25 15.47 7.64
CA GLY A 80 14.11 14.85 8.67
C GLY A 80 13.42 13.71 9.42
N GLY A 81 12.38 13.11 8.83
CA GLY A 81 11.64 11.98 9.38
C GLY A 81 12.36 10.64 9.29
N GLY A 82 13.47 10.57 8.55
CA GLY A 82 14.21 9.34 8.27
C GLY A 82 13.58 8.50 7.16
N ILE A 83 14.25 7.38 6.88
CA ILE A 83 13.83 6.33 5.93
C ILE A 83 13.74 5.02 6.72
N LEU A 84 12.61 4.33 6.63
CA LEU A 84 12.32 3.08 7.33
C LEU A 84 13.06 1.92 6.69
N ASP A 85 12.89 1.74 5.38
CA ASP A 85 13.61 0.75 4.60
C ASP A 85 14.25 1.41 3.36
N PRO A 86 15.57 1.64 3.34
CA PRO A 86 16.24 2.24 2.20
C PRO A 86 16.23 1.36 0.94
N THR A 87 15.80 0.09 1.03
CA THR A 87 15.66 -0.80 -0.13
C THR A 87 14.22 -0.88 -0.66
N ALA A 88 13.25 -0.19 -0.04
CA ALA A 88 11.87 -0.11 -0.48
C ALA A 88 11.69 0.70 -1.79
N HIS A 89 11.91 0.08 -2.95
CA HIS A 89 11.74 0.74 -4.25
C HIS A 89 10.43 0.32 -4.94
N LEU A 90 9.92 1.20 -5.81
CA LEU A 90 8.79 0.93 -6.70
C LEU A 90 9.17 1.19 -8.15
N ASN A 91 8.63 0.39 -9.06
CA ASN A 91 8.64 0.70 -10.49
C ASN A 91 7.20 0.88 -10.99
N CYS A 92 6.94 1.96 -11.70
CA CYS A 92 5.60 2.32 -12.16
C CYS A 92 5.46 2.17 -13.66
N TYR A 93 4.37 1.51 -14.06
CA TYR A 93 4.03 1.16 -15.43
C TYR A 93 2.75 1.84 -15.86
N THR A 94 2.68 2.24 -17.13
CA THR A 94 1.43 2.74 -17.70
C THR A 94 0.46 1.59 -17.87
N ILE A 95 -0.82 1.80 -17.56
CA ILE A 95 -1.88 0.82 -17.78
C ILE A 95 -2.91 1.34 -18.79
N PHE A 96 -3.46 0.43 -19.60
CA PHE A 96 -4.49 0.76 -20.58
C PHE A 96 -5.64 -0.25 -20.55
N ASP A 97 -6.86 0.28 -20.46
CA ASP A 97 -8.09 -0.51 -20.54
C ASP A 97 -8.24 -1.16 -21.92
N GLN A 98 -8.74 -2.39 -21.94
CA GLN A 98 -8.92 -3.21 -23.15
C GLN A 98 -10.33 -3.07 -23.76
N GLY A 99 -10.90 -1.86 -23.74
CA GLY A 99 -12.21 -1.61 -24.37
C GLY A 99 -13.43 -1.94 -23.50
N GLY A 100 -13.29 -1.84 -22.18
CA GLY A 100 -14.41 -1.87 -21.24
C GLY A 100 -15.28 -0.60 -21.30
N PRO A 101 -16.36 -0.52 -20.50
CA PRO A 101 -17.13 0.70 -20.34
C PRO A 101 -16.23 1.88 -19.94
N PRO A 102 -16.55 3.12 -20.34
CA PRO A 102 -15.80 4.29 -19.91
C PRO A 102 -15.71 4.36 -18.38
N PHE A 103 -14.54 4.77 -17.88
CA PHE A 103 -14.33 4.95 -16.45
C PHE A 103 -15.35 5.94 -15.89
N ARG A 104 -16.03 5.54 -14.81
CA ARG A 104 -17.00 6.40 -14.13
C ARG A 104 -16.27 7.31 -13.16
N HIS A 105 -16.40 8.61 -13.33
CA HIS A 105 -15.79 9.57 -12.40
C HIS A 105 -16.32 9.37 -10.97
N ARG A 106 -15.41 9.40 -10.00
CA ARG A 106 -15.72 9.17 -8.57
C ARG A 106 -15.21 10.31 -7.73
N LYS A 107 -16.04 10.83 -6.82
CA LYS A 107 -15.61 11.84 -5.84
C LYS A 107 -15.09 11.14 -4.59
N VAL A 108 -13.90 11.49 -4.16
CA VAL A 108 -13.25 10.97 -2.95
C VAL A 108 -12.77 12.10 -2.08
N THR A 109 -12.77 11.86 -0.77
CA THR A 109 -12.13 12.74 0.21
C THR A 109 -10.86 12.07 0.69
N VAL A 110 -9.73 12.75 0.55
CA VAL A 110 -8.41 12.29 1.00
C VAL A 110 -7.96 13.18 2.15
N SER A 111 -7.52 12.59 3.25
CA SER A 111 -6.97 13.31 4.39
C SER A 111 -5.56 12.82 4.66
N ASN A 112 -4.60 13.74 4.63
CA ASN A 112 -3.20 13.46 4.92
C ASN A 112 -2.58 14.64 5.70
N GLN A 113 -1.26 14.60 5.91
CA GLN A 113 -0.49 15.65 6.59
C GLN A 113 -0.61 17.06 5.99
N PHE A 114 -1.16 17.20 4.77
CA PHE A 114 -1.40 18.47 4.12
C PHE A 114 -2.85 18.95 4.21
N GLY A 115 -3.70 18.22 4.92
CA GLY A 115 -5.10 18.52 5.16
C GLY A 115 -6.06 17.64 4.36
N GLU A 116 -7.35 18.00 4.41
CA GLU A 116 -8.41 17.32 3.66
C GLU A 116 -8.52 17.89 2.24
N GLN A 117 -8.64 17.01 1.25
CA GLN A 117 -8.77 17.32 -0.16
C GLN A 117 -9.94 16.53 -0.77
N LYS A 118 -10.79 17.22 -1.52
CA LYS A 118 -11.88 16.60 -2.29
C LYS A 118 -11.49 16.50 -3.76
N LEU A 119 -11.35 15.26 -4.23
CA LEU A 119 -10.82 14.92 -5.55
C LEU A 119 -11.87 14.17 -6.36
N THR A 120 -11.83 14.34 -7.67
CA THR A 120 -12.58 13.55 -8.64
C THR A 120 -11.59 12.64 -9.36
N LEU A 121 -11.74 11.32 -9.22
CA LEU A 121 -11.01 10.34 -10.04
C LEU A 121 -11.53 10.42 -11.49
N VAL A 122 -10.62 10.52 -12.46
CA VAL A 122 -10.94 10.72 -13.88
C VAL A 122 -10.70 9.45 -14.69
N ARG A 123 -9.61 8.73 -14.41
CA ARG A 123 -9.29 7.42 -15.01
C ARG A 123 -8.16 6.70 -14.27
N PRO A 124 -8.03 5.37 -14.38
CA PRO A 124 -6.79 4.67 -14.04
C PRO A 124 -5.64 5.22 -14.90
N GLU A 125 -4.45 5.35 -14.30
CA GLU A 125 -3.28 5.94 -14.97
C GLU A 125 -2.09 4.97 -14.97
N SER A 126 -1.80 4.34 -13.83
CA SER A 126 -0.61 3.50 -13.71
C SER A 126 -0.72 2.43 -12.64
N LEU A 127 0.16 1.44 -12.72
CA LEU A 127 0.40 0.42 -11.70
C LEU A 127 1.85 0.57 -11.20
N CYS A 128 2.02 0.86 -9.92
CA CYS A 128 3.33 0.88 -9.26
C CYS A 128 3.50 -0.40 -8.44
N VAL A 129 4.59 -1.12 -8.68
CA VAL A 129 4.86 -2.43 -8.06
C VAL A 129 6.20 -2.40 -7.30
N PRO A 130 6.35 -3.21 -6.24
CA PRO A 130 7.64 -3.40 -5.57
C PRO A 130 8.74 -3.76 -6.57
N ALA A 131 9.91 -3.14 -6.41
CA ALA A 131 11.04 -3.34 -7.29
C ALA A 131 12.32 -3.51 -6.49
N GLU A 132 13.23 -4.32 -7.03
CA GLU A 132 14.60 -4.42 -6.52
C GLU A 132 15.49 -3.40 -7.23
N LYS A 133 16.35 -2.74 -6.47
CA LYS A 133 17.46 -1.96 -7.02
C LYS A 133 18.73 -2.79 -6.90
N ASP A 134 19.41 -3.02 -8.02
CA ASP A 134 20.68 -3.78 -8.08
C ASP A 134 20.57 -5.20 -7.47
N GLY A 135 19.39 -5.83 -7.57
CA GLY A 135 19.12 -7.17 -7.02
C GLY A 135 18.90 -7.20 -5.50
N VAL A 136 18.69 -6.04 -4.88
CA VAL A 136 18.40 -5.94 -3.44
C VAL A 136 16.90 -5.73 -3.23
N ALA A 137 16.28 -6.70 -2.56
CA ALA A 137 14.87 -6.65 -2.18
C ALA A 137 14.62 -5.81 -0.92
N SER A 138 13.41 -5.26 -0.86
CA SER A 138 12.81 -4.67 0.35
C SER A 138 12.58 -5.73 1.41
N ALA A 139 12.82 -5.39 2.68
CA ALA A 139 12.36 -6.20 3.81
C ALA A 139 10.87 -5.98 4.10
N LEU A 140 10.33 -4.82 3.68
CA LEU A 140 8.91 -4.50 3.80
C LEU A 140 8.08 -5.25 2.75
N ALA A 141 6.90 -5.73 3.18
CA ALA A 141 5.85 -6.25 2.30
C ALA A 141 5.06 -5.08 1.69
N ILE A 142 5.67 -4.39 0.72
CA ILE A 142 5.07 -3.24 0.04
C ILE A 142 3.94 -3.71 -0.88
N ASP A 143 2.80 -3.03 -0.83
CA ASP A 143 1.66 -3.33 -1.70
C ASP A 143 1.90 -2.90 -3.16
N HIS A 144 1.04 -3.37 -4.06
CA HIS A 144 0.93 -2.88 -5.41
C HIS A 144 -0.08 -1.73 -5.45
N PHE A 145 0.29 -0.62 -6.07
CA PHE A 145 -0.56 0.58 -6.10
C PHE A 145 -1.11 0.82 -7.49
N LYS A 146 -2.43 0.72 -7.62
CA LYS A 146 -3.15 1.27 -8.77
C LYS A 146 -3.35 2.78 -8.58
N CYS A 147 -2.74 3.55 -9.44
CA CYS A 147 -2.73 5.01 -9.41
C CYS A 147 -3.75 5.58 -10.39
N TYR A 148 -4.40 6.67 -9.98
CA TYR A 148 -5.46 7.33 -10.72
C TYR A 148 -5.08 8.75 -11.12
N GLN A 149 -5.46 9.15 -12.33
CA GLN A 149 -5.48 10.55 -12.68
C GLN A 149 -6.66 11.21 -11.96
N VAL A 150 -6.40 12.32 -11.27
CA VAL A 150 -7.39 13.03 -10.44
C VAL A 150 -7.45 14.51 -10.77
N GLU A 151 -8.63 15.08 -10.56
CA GLU A 151 -8.87 16.52 -10.63
C GLU A 151 -9.42 17.03 -9.28
N ARG A 152 -9.24 18.31 -8.99
CA ARG A 152 -9.93 18.94 -7.86
C ARG A 152 -11.43 18.94 -8.14
N THR A 153 -12.24 18.50 -7.17
CA THR A 153 -13.69 18.56 -7.32
C THR A 153 -14.16 20.01 -7.49
N ILE A 154 -15.01 20.27 -8.50
CA ILE A 154 -15.57 21.60 -8.75
C ILE A 154 -16.36 22.08 -7.52
N GLY A 155 -16.19 23.37 -7.17
CA GLY A 155 -16.85 23.99 -6.02
C GLY A 155 -16.12 23.82 -4.68
N THR A 156 -14.96 23.16 -4.64
CA THR A 156 -14.16 23.01 -3.42
C THR A 156 -13.02 24.04 -3.36
N PRO A 157 -12.55 24.44 -2.17
CA PRO A 157 -11.44 25.39 -2.05
C PRO A 157 -10.16 24.88 -2.77
N PRO A 158 -9.34 25.79 -3.34
CA PRO A 158 -8.05 25.40 -3.89
C PRO A 158 -7.12 24.89 -2.78
N PHE A 159 -6.19 24.02 -3.16
CA PHE A 159 -5.15 23.56 -2.24
C PHE A 159 -4.20 24.71 -1.90
N LYS A 160 -3.86 24.85 -0.61
CA LYS A 160 -2.85 25.81 -0.15
C LYS A 160 -1.49 25.15 -0.23
N PHE A 161 -0.58 25.74 -1.01
CA PHE A 161 0.78 25.23 -1.19
C PHE A 161 1.50 25.03 0.16
N ARG A 162 2.27 23.95 0.23
CA ARG A 162 3.13 23.58 1.36
C ARG A 162 4.52 23.31 0.81
N THR A 163 5.53 23.69 1.58
CA THR A 163 6.93 23.37 1.29
C THR A 163 7.36 22.26 2.21
N VAL A 164 8.06 21.27 1.66
CA VAL A 164 8.71 20.18 2.39
C VAL A 164 10.14 20.06 1.89
N VAL A 165 11.04 19.56 2.73
CA VAL A 165 12.40 19.21 2.36
C VAL A 165 12.46 17.72 2.08
N LEU A 166 13.07 17.34 0.96
CA LEU A 166 13.23 15.95 0.54
C LEU A 166 14.71 15.62 0.40
N GLN A 167 15.13 14.48 0.96
CA GLN A 167 16.50 13.97 0.82
C GLN A 167 16.46 12.50 0.44
N ASP A 168 17.21 12.14 -0.59
CA ASP A 168 17.30 10.76 -1.06
C ASP A 168 18.66 10.44 -1.68
N GLN A 169 18.87 9.17 -2.01
CA GLN A 169 20.15 8.66 -2.50
C GLN A 169 20.57 9.12 -3.90
N PHE A 170 19.72 9.83 -4.66
CA PHE A 170 20.00 10.25 -6.03
C PHE A 170 20.32 11.74 -6.18
N GLU A 171 20.00 12.56 -5.17
CA GLU A 171 20.28 13.98 -5.14
C GLU A 171 21.28 14.28 -4.02
N SER A 172 22.51 14.61 -4.42
CA SER A 172 23.61 15.05 -3.56
C SER A 172 23.59 16.55 -3.32
#